data_AF-A0A536JDK9-F1
#
_entry.id   AF-A0A536JDK9-F1
#
_cell.length_a   1.000
_cell.length_b   1.000
_cell.length_c   1.000
_cell.angle_alpha   90.00
_cell.angle_beta   90.00
_cell.angle_gamma   90.00
#
_symmetry.space_group_name_H-M   'P 1'
#
loop_
_entity.id
_entity.type
_entity.pdbx_description
1 polymer ?
#
loop_
_entity_poly.entity_id
_entity_poly.type
_entity_poly.pdbx_seq_one_letter_code
_entity_poly.pdbx_strand_id
1 'polypeptide(L)'
;MGISTKEISEVIKERLKDFDASLVSADVGRIVAVGDGIAQIYGLQNAMAGELLEFPNEVYGLALNLEEDQVRSVILGDFGHLH
;
A
#
# COMPACT_ATOMS: atom_id res chain seq x y z
N MET A 1 9.43 -37.72 3.90
CA MET A 1 9.05 -36.45 4.56
C MET A 1 8.41 -35.56 3.51
N GLY A 2 7.11 -35.74 3.28
CA GLY A 2 6.34 -34.87 2.40
C GLY A 2 5.64 -33.85 3.27
N ILE A 3 5.87 -32.56 3.02
CA ILE A 3 5.09 -31.50 3.64
C ILE A 3 3.64 -31.78 3.26
N SER A 4 2.80 -32.07 4.26
CA SER A 4 1.42 -32.43 4.03
C SER A 4 0.69 -31.21 3.48
N THR A 5 0.23 -31.28 2.23
CA THR A 5 -0.50 -30.19 1.54
C THR A 5 -1.71 -29.69 2.34
N LYS A 6 -2.21 -30.50 3.28
CA LYS A 6 -3.25 -30.14 4.25
C LYS A 6 -2.82 -29.04 5.21
N GLU A 7 -1.61 -29.08 5.75
CA GLU A 7 -1.13 -28.07 6.72
C GLU A 7 -1.00 -26.70 6.06
N ILE A 8 -0.46 -26.65 4.83
CA ILE A 8 -0.38 -25.40 4.06
C ILE A 8 -1.78 -24.84 3.75
N SER A 9 -2.73 -25.73 3.42
CA SER A 9 -4.11 -25.34 3.10
C SER A 9 -4.87 -24.83 4.33
N GLU A 10 -4.61 -25.39 5.53
CA GLU A 10 -5.20 -24.92 6.78
C GLU A 10 -4.66 -23.53 7.17
N VAL A 11 -3.35 -23.31 7.05
CA VAL A 11 -2.74 -22.01 7.34
C VAL A 11 -3.30 -20.90 6.45
N ILE A 12 -3.46 -21.15 5.13
CA ILE A 12 -4.06 -20.17 4.22
C ILE A 12 -5.54 -19.90 4.57
N LYS A 13 -6.31 -20.94 4.93
CA LYS A 13 -7.71 -20.78 5.34
C LYS A 13 -7.88 -20.03 6.65
N GLU A 14 -7.00 -20.23 7.62
CA GLU A 14 -6.98 -19.44 8.86
C GLU A 14 -6.71 -17.97 8.56
N ARG A 15 -5.68 -17.69 7.76
CA ARG A 15 -5.32 -16.32 7.33
C ARG A 15 -6.47 -15.62 6.61
N LEU A 16 -7.29 -16.37 5.86
CA LEU A 16 -8.45 -15.83 5.14
C LEU A 16 -9.65 -15.56 6.05
N LYS A 17 -9.79 -16.25 7.19
CA LYS A 17 -10.87 -16.00 8.16
C LYS A 17 -10.70 -14.67 8.87
N ASP A 18 -9.45 -14.29 9.14
CA ASP A 18 -9.11 -13.00 9.75
C ASP A 18 -8.94 -11.87 8.72
N PHE A 19 -9.18 -12.17 7.43
CA PHE A 19 -9.03 -11.19 6.35
C PHE A 19 -10.28 -10.32 6.23
N ASP A 20 -10.22 -9.13 6.82
CA ASP A 20 -11.28 -8.12 6.67
C ASP A 20 -11.03 -7.28 5.40
N ALA A 21 -11.81 -7.55 4.35
CA ALA A 21 -11.69 -6.86 3.07
C ALA A 21 -11.99 -5.34 3.16
N SER A 22 -12.69 -4.91 4.21
CA SER A 22 -13.08 -3.51 4.42
C SER A 22 -11.87 -2.66 4.85
N LEU A 23 -11.03 -3.21 5.74
CA LEU A 23 -9.79 -2.57 6.21
C LEU A 23 -8.80 -2.37 5.06
N VAL A 24 -8.67 -3.34 4.16
CA VAL A 24 -7.77 -3.27 2.99
C VAL A 24 -8.09 -2.06 2.09
N SER A 25 -9.36 -1.68 1.98
CA SER A 25 -9.74 -0.55 1.12
C SER A 25 -9.31 0.82 1.70
N ALA A 26 -9.13 0.93 3.02
CA ALA A 26 -8.71 2.16 3.67
C ALA A 26 -7.19 2.37 3.63
N ASP A 27 -6.41 1.28 3.61
CA ASP A 27 -4.94 1.29 3.57
C ASP A 27 -4.36 1.23 2.14
N VAL A 28 -5.22 1.07 1.13
CA VAL A 28 -4.80 1.06 -0.28
C VAL A 28 -5.22 2.35 -0.97
N GLY A 29 -4.28 2.94 -1.71
CA GLY A 29 -4.50 4.12 -2.53
C GLY A 29 -4.18 3.86 -4.00
N ARG A 30 -4.65 4.76 -4.86
CA ARG A 30 -4.34 4.77 -6.29
C ARG A 30 -3.55 6.03 -6.64
N ILE A 31 -2.46 5.85 -7.38
CA ILE A 31 -1.67 6.96 -7.93
C ILE A 31 -2.53 7.69 -8.97
N VAL A 32 -2.71 8.99 -8.79
CA VAL A 32 -3.44 9.89 -9.70
C VAL A 32 -2.46 10.61 -10.61
N ALA A 33 -1.35 11.07 -10.05
CA ALA A 33 -0.30 11.78 -10.76
C ALA A 33 1.04 11.61 -10.05
N VAL A 34 2.13 11.66 -10.81
CA VAL A 34 3.49 11.71 -10.31
C VAL A 34 4.25 12.80 -11.06
N GLY A 35 4.98 13.65 -10.32
CA GLY A 35 5.79 14.70 -10.92
C GLY A 35 6.81 15.26 -9.93
N ASP A 36 8.02 15.51 -10.41
CA ASP A 36 9.12 16.09 -9.62
C ASP A 36 9.36 15.38 -8.27
N GLY A 37 9.29 14.04 -8.28
CA GLY A 37 9.43 13.22 -7.08
C GLY A 37 8.26 13.31 -6.09
N ILE A 38 7.13 13.91 -6.45
CA ILE A 38 5.90 13.95 -5.65
C ILE A 38 4.83 13.07 -6.31
N ALA A 39 4.28 12.11 -5.57
CA ALA A 39 3.11 11.34 -5.94
C ALA A 39 1.85 11.95 -5.30
N GLN A 40 0.79 12.04 -6.10
CA GLN A 40 -0.57 12.33 -5.66
C GLN A 40 -1.36 11.03 -5.66
N ILE A 41 -1.89 10.65 -4.51
CA ILE A 41 -2.54 9.37 -4.28
C ILE A 41 -3.97 9.66 -3.81
N TYR A 42 -4.95 8.98 -4.40
CA TYR A 42 -6.34 9.00 -3.95
C TYR A 42 -6.59 7.79 -3.04
N GLY A 43 -7.33 7.99 -1.94
CA GLY A 43 -7.53 6.96 -0.92
C GLY A 43 -6.55 7.10 0.23
N LEU A 44 -6.06 5.99 0.79
CA LEU A 44 -5.19 6.00 1.97
C LEU A 44 -5.81 6.74 3.17
N GLN A 45 -7.08 6.43 3.48
CA GLN A 45 -7.85 7.14 4.51
C GLN A 45 -7.24 7.04 5.92
N ASN A 46 -6.48 5.98 6.18
CA ASN A 46 -5.82 5.76 7.46
C ASN A 46 -4.36 6.23 7.49
N ALA A 47 -3.83 6.77 6.39
CA ALA A 47 -2.42 7.14 6.33
C ALA A 47 -2.10 8.26 7.33
N MET A 48 -0.95 8.16 7.96
CA MET A 48 -0.45 9.16 8.92
C MET A 48 0.60 10.06 8.27
N ALA A 49 0.64 11.31 8.69
CA ALA A 49 1.68 12.23 8.24
C ALA A 49 3.06 11.72 8.71
N GLY A 50 4.01 11.63 7.79
CA GLY A 50 5.33 11.05 8.03
C GLY A 50 5.36 9.52 8.00
N GLU A 51 4.29 8.85 7.57
CA GLU A 51 4.28 7.40 7.36
C GLU A 51 5.04 7.03 6.08
N LEU A 52 5.67 5.85 6.10
CA LEU A 52 6.32 5.28 4.93
C LEU A 52 5.28 4.56 4.07
N LEU A 53 5.12 5.03 2.84
CA LEU A 53 4.24 4.42 1.85
C LEU A 53 5.05 3.52 0.92
N GLU A 54 4.54 2.31 0.68
CA GLU A 54 5.10 1.39 -0.30
C GLU A 54 4.42 1.60 -1.65
N PHE A 55 5.24 1.82 -2.67
CA PHE A 55 4.84 1.91 -4.07
C PHE A 55 5.24 0.63 -4.81
N PRO A 56 4.65 0.36 -5.99
CA PRO A 56 5.08 -0.73 -6.85
C PRO A 56 6.58 -0.69 -7.15
N ASN A 57 7.19 -1.86 -7.34
CA ASN A 57 8.61 -2.04 -7.63
C ASN A 57 9.56 -1.70 -6.47
N GLU A 58 9.15 -1.97 -5.22
CA GLU A 58 9.99 -1.75 -4.02
C GLU A 58 10.44 -0.29 -3.86
N VAL A 59 9.65 0.64 -4.39
CA VAL A 59 9.87 2.08 -4.21
C VAL A 59 9.13 2.52 -2.96
N TYR A 60 9.75 3.38 -2.16
CA TYR A 60 9.14 3.92 -0.96
C TYR A 60 8.93 5.41 -1.09
N GLY A 61 7.97 5.94 -0.35
CA GLY A 61 7.78 7.38 -0.19
C GLY A 61 7.35 7.74 1.21
N LEU A 62 7.37 9.04 1.52
CA LEU A 62 6.93 9.57 2.80
C LEU A 62 5.63 10.34 2.60
N ALA A 63 4.58 10.02 3.36
CA ALA A 63 3.34 10.79 3.34
C ALA A 63 3.59 12.18 3.95
N LEU A 64 3.35 13.25 3.20
CA LEU A 64 3.62 14.62 3.63
C LEU A 64 2.32 15.36 3.98
N ASN A 65 1.45 15.52 2.98
CA ASN A 65 0.17 16.21 3.13
C ASN A 65 -0.96 15.19 3.06
N LEU A 66 -1.86 15.28 4.03
CA LEU A 66 -3.12 14.54 4.07
C LEU A 66 -4.25 15.53 3.82
N GLU A 67 -4.93 15.37 2.69
CA GLU A 67 -6.19 16.03 2.36
C GLU A 67 -7.34 15.03 2.59
N GLU A 68 -8.60 15.49 2.54
CA GLU A 68 -9.77 14.67 2.89
C GLU A 68 -9.90 13.39 2.04
N ASP A 69 -9.50 13.47 0.76
CA ASP A 69 -9.60 12.37 -0.21
C ASP A 69 -8.24 11.99 -0.83
N GLN A 70 -7.17 12.71 -0.50
CA GLN A 70 -5.90 12.63 -1.21
C GLN A 70 -4.70 12.72 -0.26
N VAL A 71 -3.66 11.97 -0.60
CA VAL A 71 -2.37 12.01 0.08
C VAL A 71 -1.30 12.42 -0.92
N ARG A 72 -0.47 13.40 -0.54
CA ARG A 72 0.76 13.72 -1.29
C ARG A 72 1.94 13.11 -0.58
N SER A 73 2.74 12.37 -1.34
CA SER A 73 3.92 11.70 -0.85
C SER A 73 5.15 12.09 -1.65
N VAL A 74 6.27 12.30 -0.97
CA VAL A 74 7.57 12.40 -1.64
C VAL A 74 8.13 11.00 -1.87
N ILE A 75 8.58 10.73 -3.09
CA ILE A 75 9.12 9.45 -3.51
C ILE A 75 10.61 9.41 -3.19
N LEU A 76 11.04 8.37 -2.49
CA LEU A 76 12.41 8.12 -2.04
C LEU A 76 13.12 7.13 -2.99
N GLY A 77 13.00 7.35 -4.31
CA GLY A 77 13.53 6.44 -5.32
C GLY A 77 13.27 6.91 -6.74
N ASP A 78 13.47 6.01 -7.71
CA ASP A 78 13.15 6.30 -9.10
C ASP A 78 11.63 6.30 -9.32
N PHE A 79 11.12 7.43 -9.81
CA PHE A 79 9.68 7.62 -10.06
C PHE A 79 9.31 7.46 -11.53
N GLY A 80 10.27 7.28 -12.44
CA GLY A 80 10.01 7.20 -13.88
C GLY A 80 9.09 6.04 -14.31
N HIS A 81 8.94 5.04 -13.44
CA HIS A 81 8.14 3.84 -13.68
C HIS A 81 6.81 3.82 -12.93
N LEU A 82 6.54 4.82 -12.08
CA LEU A 82 5.31 4.92 -11.30
C LEU A 82 4.21 5.59 -12.13
N HIS A 83 3.08 4.91 -12.29
CA HIS A 83 1.91 5.37 -13.04
C HIS A 83 0.61 4.87 -12.43
#